data_AF-A0A7W5YD08-F1
#
_entry.id   AF-A0A7W5YD08-F1
#
_cell.length_a   1.000
_cell.length_b   1.000
_cell.length_c   1.000
_cell.angle_alpha   90.00
_cell.angle_beta   90.00
_cell.angle_gamma   90.00
#
_symmetry.space_group_name_H-M   'P 1'
#
loop_
_entity.id
_entity.type
_entity.pdbx_description
1 polymer ?
#
loop_
_entity_poly.entity_id
_entity_poly.type
_entity_poly.pdbx_seq_one_letter_code
_entity_poly.pdbx_strand_id
1 'polypeptide(L)'
;MSDPPSILILPDQAGSLMELLVDENDEAIKAKVSWIENIPGYRGGLKPREEWLPIDQVAPVPGQSYMSVPRTPATQPKPEPELEPAVAGPPGWPAQVPAPGVPGWEKHALAWLYDQMPADYRQHQVLADYPIALAWAAILHLQHDYRALIVSYRRASFELKAHLPPEAVESVLVTYKRERERLIRCGQAARLLEQALRAPSCSAR
;
A
#
# COMPACT_ATOMS: atom_id res chain seq x y z
N MET A 1 -10.30 -3.94 29.90
CA MET A 1 -10.37 -4.59 28.58
C MET A 1 -11.41 -3.82 27.80
N SER A 2 -10.99 -2.98 26.87
CA SER A 2 -11.91 -2.20 26.04
C SER A 2 -12.66 -3.12 25.11
N ASP A 3 -13.96 -2.88 24.95
CA ASP A 3 -14.82 -3.57 24.01
C ASP A 3 -14.24 -3.55 22.58
N PRO A 4 -14.41 -4.63 21.81
CA PRO A 4 -14.09 -4.59 20.38
C PRO A 4 -14.96 -3.52 19.69
N PRO A 5 -14.42 -2.77 18.72
CA PRO A 5 -15.15 -1.70 18.09
C PRO A 5 -16.40 -2.24 17.41
N SER A 6 -17.55 -1.62 17.71
CA SER A 6 -18.85 -1.97 17.14
C SER A 6 -18.80 -1.83 15.62
N ILE A 7 -18.94 -2.96 14.93
CA ILE A 7 -19.14 -2.99 13.48
C ILE A 7 -20.58 -2.55 13.22
N LEU A 8 -20.76 -1.38 12.63
CA LEU A 8 -22.05 -0.95 12.09
C LEU A 8 -22.31 -1.74 10.80
N ILE A 9 -23.09 -2.82 10.93
CA ILE A 9 -23.49 -3.67 9.81
C ILE A 9 -24.63 -2.96 9.06
N LEU A 10 -24.33 -2.42 7.87
CA LEU A 10 -25.37 -1.90 6.98
C LEU A 10 -26.19 -3.07 6.42
N PRO A 11 -27.52 -2.93 6.31
CA PRO A 11 -28.44 -4.03 5.99
C PRO A 11 -28.31 -4.57 4.55
N ASP A 12 -27.47 -3.98 3.71
CA ASP A 12 -27.18 -4.44 2.34
C ASP A 12 -25.83 -5.16 2.21
N GLN A 13 -25.07 -5.32 3.30
CA GLN A 13 -23.76 -5.96 3.29
C GLN A 13 -23.74 -7.29 4.04
N ALA A 14 -24.51 -8.26 3.56
CA ALA A 14 -24.10 -9.65 3.73
C ALA A 14 -22.94 -9.88 2.73
N GLY A 15 -21.72 -10.08 3.23
CA GLY A 15 -20.59 -10.46 2.37
C GLY A 15 -21.00 -11.59 1.42
N SER A 16 -20.60 -11.50 0.15
CA SER A 16 -20.96 -12.53 -0.82
C SER A 16 -20.17 -13.79 -0.48
N LEU A 17 -20.88 -14.88 -0.22
CA LEU A 17 -20.27 -16.21 -0.09
C LEU A 17 -19.71 -16.61 -1.46
N MET A 18 -18.39 -16.66 -1.57
CA MET A 18 -17.71 -16.95 -2.83
C MET A 18 -17.40 -18.43 -2.98
N GLU A 19 -17.01 -19.08 -1.89
CA GLU A 19 -16.58 -20.48 -1.93
C GLU A 19 -16.93 -21.18 -0.61
N LEU A 20 -17.41 -22.42 -0.68
CA LEU A 20 -17.74 -23.23 0.49
C LEU A 20 -16.80 -24.44 0.52
N LEU A 21 -15.98 -24.53 1.56
CA LEU A 21 -15.03 -25.62 1.75
C LEU A 21 -15.29 -26.34 3.07
N VAL A 22 -15.16 -27.66 3.04
CA VAL A 22 -15.21 -28.48 4.26
C VAL A 22 -13.77 -28.74 4.66
N ASP A 23 -13.40 -28.28 5.84
CA ASP A 23 -12.10 -28.59 6.42
C ASP A 23 -12.14 -30.02 6.96
N GLU A 24 -11.48 -30.95 6.27
CA GLU A 24 -11.53 -32.39 6.60
C GLU A 24 -10.85 -32.72 7.95
N ASN A 25 -10.03 -31.81 8.49
CA ASN A 25 -9.29 -32.04 9.74
C ASN A 25 -10.00 -31.52 11.00
N ASP A 26 -10.91 -30.55 10.84
CA ASP A 26 -11.53 -29.80 11.94
C ASP A 26 -13.05 -30.09 12.06
N GLU A 27 -13.59 -30.96 11.19
CA GLU A 27 -15.03 -31.24 10.94
C GLU A 27 -15.93 -30.01 10.70
N ALA A 28 -15.36 -28.80 10.74
CA ALA A 28 -16.07 -27.54 10.59
C ALA A 28 -16.18 -27.13 9.12
N ILE A 29 -17.41 -26.90 8.67
CA ILE A 29 -17.68 -26.31 7.35
C ILE A 29 -17.30 -24.82 7.42
N LYS A 30 -16.37 -24.40 6.58
CA LYS A 30 -15.89 -23.01 6.48
C LYS A 30 -16.27 -22.43 5.11
N ALA A 31 -16.48 -21.13 5.09
CA ALA A 31 -16.90 -20.37 3.94
C ALA A 31 -15.87 -19.28 3.66
N LYS A 32 -15.43 -19.17 2.41
CA LYS A 32 -14.69 -18.01 1.94
C LYS A 32 -15.69 -16.92 1.58
N VAL A 33 -15.68 -15.87 2.37
CA VAL A 33 -16.54 -14.70 2.15
C VAL A 33 -15.70 -13.53 1.69
N SER A 34 -16.25 -12.76 0.76
CA SER A 34 -15.68 -11.47 0.37
C SER A 34 -16.67 -10.34 0.62
N TRP A 35 -16.17 -9.22 1.10
CA TRP A 35 -16.99 -8.02 1.31
C TRP A 35 -16.14 -6.76 1.13
N ILE A 36 -16.83 -5.63 1.06
CA ILE A 36 -16.19 -4.34 0.83
C ILE A 36 -16.32 -3.51 2.10
N GLU A 37 -15.21 -3.40 2.82
CA GLU A 37 -15.14 -2.63 4.05
C GLU A 37 -15.07 -1.13 3.70
N ASN A 38 -16.03 -0.34 4.18
CA ASN A 38 -15.96 1.11 4.07
C ASN A 38 -15.02 1.65 5.15
N ILE A 39 -13.87 2.17 4.73
CA ILE A 39 -12.84 2.67 5.64
C ILE A 39 -12.67 4.18 5.41
N PRO A 40 -13.15 5.03 6.32
CA PRO A 40 -12.94 6.46 6.25
C PRO A 40 -11.44 6.80 6.21
N GLY A 41 -11.01 7.51 5.18
CA GLY A 41 -9.61 7.92 4.98
C GLY A 41 -8.76 6.95 4.14
N TYR A 42 -9.30 5.81 3.72
CA TYR A 42 -8.66 4.92 2.74
C TYR A 42 -8.97 5.42 1.31
N ARG A 43 -7.99 5.39 0.39
CA ARG A 43 -8.17 5.96 -0.96
C ARG A 43 -9.30 5.21 -1.70
N GLY A 44 -10.38 5.92 -2.01
CA GLY A 44 -11.59 5.36 -2.64
C GLY A 44 -12.69 4.93 -1.66
N GLY A 45 -12.46 5.04 -0.35
CA GLY A 45 -13.44 4.77 0.71
C GLY A 45 -13.85 3.30 0.88
N LEU A 46 -13.37 2.39 0.04
CA LEU A 46 -13.81 1.01 -0.03
C LEU A 46 -12.61 0.07 -0.17
N LYS A 47 -12.51 -0.93 0.71
CA LYS A 47 -11.43 -1.92 0.70
C LYS A 47 -12.00 -3.34 0.57
N PRO A 48 -11.66 -4.08 -0.50
CA PRO A 48 -12.07 -5.48 -0.60
C PRO A 48 -11.36 -6.30 0.47
N ARG A 49 -12.11 -7.18 1.12
CA ARG A 49 -11.66 -8.13 2.13
C ARG A 49 -12.09 -9.53 1.73
N GLU A 50 -11.25 -10.49 2.07
CA GLU A 50 -11.54 -11.91 1.99
C GLU A 50 -11.16 -12.54 3.32
N GLU A 51 -12.05 -13.36 3.87
CA GLU A 51 -11.79 -14.08 5.10
C GLU A 51 -12.46 -15.46 5.04
N TRP A 52 -11.86 -16.41 5.77
CA TRP A 52 -12.45 -17.72 6.01
C TRP A 52 -13.24 -17.66 7.31
N LEU A 53 -14.56 -17.78 7.21
CA LEU A 53 -15.46 -17.80 8.36
C LEU A 53 -16.14 -19.16 8.49
N PRO A 54 -16.43 -19.62 9.73
CA PRO A 54 -17.35 -20.73 9.94
C PRO A 54 -18.69 -20.49 9.24
N ILE A 55 -19.28 -21.53 8.64
CA ILE A 55 -20.50 -21.37 7.81
C ILE A 55 -21.70 -20.84 8.61
N ASP A 56 -21.76 -21.12 9.90
CA ASP A 56 -22.80 -20.67 10.83
C ASP A 56 -22.69 -19.17 11.16
N GLN A 57 -21.55 -18.55 10.86
CA GLN A 57 -21.32 -17.10 10.99
C GLN A 57 -21.59 -16.33 9.69
N VAL A 58 -22.01 -17.02 8.62
CA VAL A 58 -22.29 -16.42 7.31
C VAL A 58 -23.78 -16.48 7.03
N ALA A 59 -24.40 -15.31 6.86
CA ALA A 59 -25.81 -15.23 6.44
C ALA A 59 -25.93 -15.52 4.92
N PRO A 60 -26.90 -16.34 4.49
CA PRO A 60 -27.11 -16.62 3.08
C PRO A 60 -27.56 -15.36 2.33
N VAL A 61 -27.09 -15.19 1.09
CA VAL A 61 -27.58 -14.10 0.24
C VAL A 61 -29.05 -14.38 -0.12
N PRO A 62 -29.96 -13.42 0.05
CA PRO A 62 -31.38 -13.60 -0.27
C PRO A 62 -31.55 -14.07 -1.72
N GLY A 63 -32.16 -15.25 -1.90
CA GLY A 63 -32.46 -15.83 -3.21
C GLY A 63 -31.44 -16.83 -3.77
N GLN A 64 -30.34 -17.13 -3.06
CA GLN A 64 -29.41 -18.20 -3.42
C GLN A 64 -29.52 -19.41 -2.47
N SER A 65 -29.62 -20.61 -3.05
CA SER A 65 -29.54 -21.88 -2.31
C SER A 65 -28.17 -22.52 -2.51
N TYR A 66 -27.45 -22.76 -1.41
CA TYR A 66 -26.04 -23.18 -1.42
C TYR A 66 -25.81 -24.69 -1.31
N MET A 67 -26.87 -25.50 -1.30
CA MET A 67 -26.77 -26.98 -1.30
C MET A 67 -26.28 -27.55 -2.64
N SER A 68 -25.96 -26.71 -3.62
CA SER A 68 -25.61 -27.10 -4.99
C SER A 68 -24.19 -26.68 -5.43
N VAL A 69 -23.36 -26.15 -4.52
CA VAL A 69 -21.97 -25.83 -4.84
C VAL A 69 -21.20 -27.16 -4.99
N PRO A 70 -20.61 -27.47 -6.15
CA PRO A 70 -19.82 -28.69 -6.32
C PRO A 70 -18.68 -28.68 -5.28
N ARG A 71 -18.56 -29.74 -4.48
CA ARG A 71 -17.35 -29.98 -3.68
C ARG A 71 -16.18 -30.12 -4.66
N THR A 72 -15.39 -29.06 -4.83
CA THR A 72 -14.14 -29.16 -5.56
C THR A 72 -13.24 -30.11 -4.76
N PRO A 73 -12.80 -31.25 -5.31
CA PRO A 73 -11.82 -32.07 -4.61
C PRO A 73 -10.59 -31.20 -4.40
N ALA A 74 -10.02 -31.24 -3.19
CA ALA A 74 -8.89 -30.42 -2.77
C ALA A 74 -7.88 -30.29 -3.92
N THR A 75 -7.93 -29.14 -4.60
CA THR A 75 -6.84 -28.76 -5.48
C THR A 75 -5.73 -28.49 -4.50
N GLN A 76 -4.85 -29.48 -4.33
CA GLN A 76 -3.55 -29.25 -3.70
C GLN A 76 -3.08 -27.92 -4.27
N PRO A 77 -2.69 -26.95 -3.41
CA PRO A 77 -2.24 -25.67 -3.91
C PRO A 77 -1.20 -26.01 -4.97
N LYS A 78 -1.51 -25.68 -6.23
CA LYS A 78 -0.49 -25.60 -7.28
C LYS A 78 0.63 -24.89 -6.57
N PRO A 79 1.83 -25.48 -6.41
CA PRO A 79 2.87 -24.83 -5.64
C PRO A 79 2.90 -23.40 -6.16
N GLU A 80 2.52 -22.44 -5.30
CA GLU A 80 2.86 -21.06 -5.57
C GLU A 80 4.32 -21.17 -5.95
N PRO A 81 4.72 -20.73 -7.17
CA PRO A 81 6.12 -20.80 -7.53
C PRO A 81 6.82 -20.21 -6.33
N GLU A 82 7.65 -21.02 -5.65
CA GLU A 82 8.38 -20.61 -4.44
C GLU A 82 8.75 -19.16 -4.70
N LEU A 83 8.24 -18.22 -3.90
CA LEU A 83 8.52 -16.80 -4.08
C LEU A 83 10.04 -16.71 -4.07
N GLU A 84 10.63 -16.76 -5.26
CA GLU A 84 12.06 -16.61 -5.43
C GLU A 84 12.37 -15.32 -4.70
N PRO A 85 13.32 -15.33 -3.75
CA PRO A 85 13.52 -14.22 -2.83
C PRO A 85 13.51 -12.94 -3.66
N ALA A 86 12.46 -12.13 -3.47
CA ALA A 86 12.15 -11.02 -4.38
C ALA A 86 13.46 -10.27 -4.61
N VAL A 87 13.99 -10.37 -5.83
CA VAL A 87 15.36 -9.96 -6.12
C VAL A 87 15.51 -8.55 -5.58
N ALA A 88 16.34 -8.40 -4.55
CA ALA A 88 16.48 -7.12 -3.89
C ALA A 88 17.07 -6.15 -4.90
N GLY A 89 16.43 -4.99 -5.06
CA GLY A 89 16.98 -3.94 -5.90
C GLY A 89 18.39 -3.53 -5.43
N PRO A 90 19.11 -2.75 -6.25
CA PRO A 90 20.45 -2.27 -5.90
C PRO A 90 20.46 -1.51 -4.56
N PRO A 91 21.62 -1.36 -3.90
CA PRO A 91 21.70 -0.59 -2.65
C PRO A 91 21.06 0.80 -2.75
N GLY A 92 20.14 1.11 -1.84
CA GLY A 92 19.36 2.35 -1.84
C GLY A 92 18.06 2.30 -2.65
N TRP A 93 17.74 1.16 -3.26
CA TRP A 93 16.46 0.93 -3.93
C TRP A 93 15.29 0.94 -2.93
N PRO A 94 14.12 1.48 -3.31
CA PRO A 94 12.96 1.50 -2.43
C PRO A 94 12.43 0.08 -2.17
N ALA A 95 12.28 -0.28 -0.90
CA ALA A 95 11.97 -1.65 -0.46
C ALA A 95 10.63 -2.20 -1.00
N GLN A 96 9.66 -1.34 -1.27
CA GLN A 96 8.35 -1.71 -1.81
C GLN A 96 8.29 -1.79 -3.34
N VAL A 97 9.41 -1.59 -4.03
CA VAL A 97 9.51 -1.68 -5.50
C VAL A 97 10.36 -2.90 -5.85
N PRO A 98 9.85 -3.84 -6.68
CA PRO A 98 10.66 -4.95 -7.18
C PRO A 98 11.93 -4.46 -7.91
N ALA A 99 12.95 -5.31 -8.04
CA ALA A 99 14.15 -4.96 -8.78
C ALA A 99 13.85 -4.56 -10.23
N PRO A 100 14.70 -3.70 -10.84
CA PRO A 100 14.58 -3.38 -12.27
C PRO A 100 14.51 -4.64 -13.14
N GLY A 101 13.58 -4.66 -14.09
CA GLY A 101 13.39 -5.76 -15.02
C GLY A 101 12.49 -6.89 -14.51
N VAL A 102 12.11 -6.92 -13.23
CA VAL A 102 11.10 -7.85 -12.72
C VAL A 102 9.72 -7.45 -13.24
N PRO A 103 8.94 -8.34 -13.87
CA PRO A 103 7.62 -7.97 -14.43
C PRO A 103 6.75 -7.18 -13.45
N GLY A 104 6.31 -5.98 -13.86
CA GLY A 104 5.46 -5.11 -13.04
C GLY A 104 6.21 -4.20 -12.05
N TRP A 105 7.55 -4.18 -12.07
CA TRP A 105 8.34 -3.26 -11.23
C TRP A 105 8.03 -1.80 -11.53
N GLU A 106 7.76 -1.45 -12.79
CA GLU A 106 7.44 -0.09 -13.21
C GLU A 106 6.16 0.40 -12.54
N LYS A 107 5.11 -0.43 -12.47
CA LYS A 107 3.85 -0.07 -11.81
C LYS A 107 4.06 0.29 -10.33
N HIS A 108 4.91 -0.48 -9.63
CA HIS A 108 5.26 -0.20 -8.24
C HIS A 108 6.14 1.04 -8.11
N ALA A 109 7.06 1.26 -9.06
CA ALA A 109 7.86 2.47 -9.12
C ALA A 109 7.01 3.73 -9.30
N LEU A 110 6.01 3.71 -10.21
CA LEU A 110 5.07 4.82 -10.38
C LEU A 110 4.29 5.11 -9.10
N ALA A 111 3.73 4.07 -8.47
CA ALA A 111 2.99 4.22 -7.21
C ALA A 111 3.87 4.87 -6.13
N TRP A 112 5.11 4.37 -5.97
CA TRP A 112 6.08 4.91 -5.03
C TRP A 112 6.45 6.36 -5.32
N LEU A 113 6.67 6.71 -6.59
CA LEU A 113 7.00 8.08 -7.01
C LEU A 113 5.86 9.04 -6.72
N TYR A 114 4.61 8.65 -6.99
CA TYR A 114 3.44 9.46 -6.65
C TYR A 114 3.25 9.65 -5.14
N ASP A 115 3.73 8.72 -4.32
CA ASP A 115 3.72 8.90 -2.85
C ASP A 115 4.71 9.97 -2.38
N GLN A 116 5.66 10.39 -3.23
CA GLN A 116 6.58 11.50 -2.95
C GLN A 116 6.07 12.85 -3.48
N MET A 117 4.89 12.89 -4.08
CA MET A 117 4.34 14.04 -4.79
C MET A 117 3.08 14.56 -4.09
N PRO A 118 2.72 15.85 -4.28
CA PRO A 118 1.40 16.35 -3.91
C PRO A 118 0.30 15.47 -4.50
N ALA A 119 -0.77 15.23 -3.73
CA ALA A 119 -1.79 14.24 -4.07
C ALA A 119 -2.45 14.51 -5.45
N ASP A 120 -2.64 15.78 -5.79
CA ASP A 120 -3.28 16.25 -7.02
C ASP A 120 -2.56 15.82 -8.30
N TYR A 121 -1.26 15.52 -8.22
CA TYR A 121 -0.49 15.07 -9.37
C TYR A 121 -1.00 13.75 -9.95
N ARG A 122 -1.73 12.94 -9.16
CA ARG A 122 -2.37 11.70 -9.65
C ARG A 122 -3.51 11.96 -10.64
N GLN A 123 -4.00 13.19 -10.74
CA GLN A 123 -5.01 13.58 -11.73
C GLN A 123 -4.39 13.85 -13.12
N HIS A 124 -3.06 13.97 -13.22
CA HIS A 124 -2.36 14.29 -14.46
C HIS A 124 -1.87 13.03 -15.17
N GLN A 125 -2.71 12.48 -16.06
CA GLN A 125 -2.43 11.23 -16.79
C GLN A 125 -1.08 11.23 -17.53
N VAL A 126 -0.63 12.38 -18.04
CA VAL A 126 0.67 12.53 -18.71
C VAL A 126 1.86 12.01 -17.88
N LEU A 127 1.78 12.08 -16.55
CA LEU A 127 2.84 11.59 -15.68
C LEU A 127 2.83 10.06 -15.52
N ALA A 128 1.67 9.42 -15.68
CA ALA A 128 1.57 7.97 -15.75
C ALA A 128 2.02 7.46 -17.12
N ASP A 129 1.70 8.18 -18.20
CA ASP A 129 2.09 7.83 -19.57
C ASP A 129 3.59 8.00 -19.82
N TYR A 130 4.22 8.97 -19.13
CA TYR A 130 5.65 9.25 -19.23
C TYR A 130 6.34 9.14 -17.85
N PRO A 131 6.63 7.92 -17.36
CA PRO A 131 7.23 7.67 -16.04
C PRO A 131 8.54 8.42 -15.77
N ILE A 132 9.34 8.69 -16.81
CA ILE A 132 10.58 9.47 -16.70
C ILE A 132 10.28 10.92 -16.27
N ALA A 133 9.21 11.52 -16.78
CA ALA A 133 8.79 12.85 -16.38
C ALA A 133 8.32 12.88 -14.92
N LEU A 134 7.59 11.84 -14.48
CA LEU A 134 7.20 11.68 -13.09
C LEU A 134 8.41 11.55 -12.16
N ALA A 135 9.39 10.72 -12.53
CA ALA A 135 10.61 10.52 -11.73
C ALA A 135 11.43 11.82 -11.62
N TRP A 136 11.60 12.54 -12.72
CA TRP A 136 12.23 13.86 -12.74
C TRP A 136 11.51 14.86 -11.81
N ALA A 137 10.18 14.94 -11.90
CA ALA A 137 9.39 15.83 -11.06
C ALA A 137 9.50 15.46 -9.57
N ALA A 138 9.42 14.17 -9.22
CA ALA A 138 9.57 13.68 -7.85
C ALA A 138 10.93 14.03 -7.24
N ILE A 139 12.01 13.93 -8.02
CA ILE A 139 13.34 14.35 -7.58
C ILE A 139 13.36 15.85 -7.24
N LEU A 140 12.70 16.70 -8.03
CA LEU A 140 12.62 18.14 -7.78
C LEU A 140 11.78 18.47 -6.54
N HIS A 141 10.64 17.80 -6.35
CA HIS A 141 9.80 17.96 -5.15
C HIS A 141 10.55 17.56 -3.88
N LEU A 142 11.18 16.38 -3.87
CA LEU A 142 11.99 15.93 -2.73
C LEU A 142 13.14 16.91 -2.40
N GLN A 143 13.75 17.54 -3.41
CA GLN A 143 14.76 18.58 -3.20
C GLN A 143 14.18 19.86 -2.62
N HIS A 144 12.98 20.26 -3.07
CA HIS A 144 12.26 21.40 -2.53
C HIS A 144 11.91 21.17 -1.06
N ASP A 145 11.31 20.03 -0.74
CA ASP A 145 10.92 19.63 0.61
C ASP A 145 12.14 19.58 1.54
N TYR A 146 13.27 19.03 1.06
CA TYR A 146 14.52 19.02 1.83
C TYR A 146 14.98 20.44 2.17
N ARG A 147 14.98 21.36 1.20
CA ARG A 147 15.38 22.76 1.43
C ARG A 147 14.44 23.46 2.40
N ALA A 148 13.13 23.28 2.23
CA ALA A 148 12.12 23.81 3.13
C ALA A 148 12.35 23.29 4.56
N LEU A 149 12.58 21.98 4.72
CA LEU A 149 12.80 21.36 6.02
C LEU A 149 14.05 21.90 6.73
N ILE A 150 15.15 22.15 6.02
CA ILE A 150 16.36 22.75 6.59
C ILE A 150 16.07 24.17 7.13
N VAL A 151 15.29 24.96 6.40
CA VAL A 151 14.88 26.29 6.84
C VAL A 151 13.96 26.20 8.05
N SER A 152 12.95 25.33 8.00
CA SER A 152 12.00 25.10 9.10
C SER A 152 12.71 24.65 10.37
N TYR A 153 13.67 23.72 10.27
CA TYR A 153 14.45 23.25 11.41
C TYR A 153 15.24 24.36 12.10
N ARG A 154 15.87 25.26 11.34
CA ARG A 154 16.64 26.39 11.90
C ARG A 154 15.75 27.41 12.60
N ARG A 155 14.51 27.57 12.14
CA ARG A 155 13.56 28.58 12.63
C ARG A 155 12.68 28.08 13.78
N ALA A 156 12.39 26.77 13.80
CA ALA A 156 11.42 26.14 14.70
C ALA A 156 11.62 26.50 16.17
N SER A 157 12.84 26.41 16.71
CA SER A 157 13.09 26.66 18.14
C SER A 157 12.72 28.07 18.60
N PHE A 158 12.87 29.07 17.73
CA PHE A 158 12.57 30.46 18.08
C PHE A 158 11.14 30.86 17.72
N GLU A 159 10.62 30.39 16.57
CA GLU A 159 9.29 30.77 16.10
C GLU A 159 8.18 30.01 16.83
N LEU A 160 8.42 28.76 17.24
CA LEU A 160 7.39 27.93 17.87
C LEU A 160 7.35 28.07 19.40
N LYS A 161 8.45 28.46 20.06
CA LYS A 161 8.49 28.57 21.54
C LYS A 161 7.50 29.58 22.11
N ALA A 162 7.02 30.53 21.30
CA ALA A 162 6.00 31.50 21.72
C ALA A 162 4.57 30.89 21.73
N HIS A 163 4.39 29.72 21.12
CA HIS A 163 3.10 29.10 20.89
C HIS A 163 2.99 27.68 21.46
N LEU A 164 4.11 27.04 21.75
CA LEU A 164 4.19 25.64 22.18
C LEU A 164 5.01 25.49 23.46
N PRO A 165 4.70 24.50 24.31
CA PRO A 165 5.53 24.18 25.45
C PRO A 165 6.89 23.58 25.00
N PRO A 166 7.95 23.66 25.83
CA PRO A 166 9.32 23.27 25.46
C PRO A 166 9.44 21.83 24.92
N GLU A 167 8.77 20.87 25.55
CA GLU A 167 8.77 19.46 25.16
C GLU A 167 8.14 19.23 23.78
N ALA A 168 7.15 20.05 23.40
CA ALA A 168 6.55 19.99 22.07
C ALA A 168 7.50 20.55 21.00
N VAL A 169 8.21 21.64 21.29
CA VAL A 169 9.24 22.18 20.40
C VAL A 169 10.36 21.16 20.18
N GLU A 170 10.84 20.50 21.23
CA GLU A 170 11.83 19.43 21.12
C GLU A 170 11.33 18.28 20.24
N SER A 171 10.08 17.85 20.44
CA SER A 171 9.45 16.81 19.64
C SER A 171 9.37 17.19 18.15
N VAL A 172 9.05 18.44 17.82
CA VAL A 172 9.07 18.94 16.43
C VAL A 172 10.47 18.86 15.83
N LEU A 173 11.50 19.28 16.56
CA LEU A 173 12.88 19.21 16.09
C LEU A 173 13.35 17.77 15.85
N VAL A 174 12.94 16.83 16.71
CA VAL A 174 13.21 15.39 16.52
C VAL A 174 12.52 14.87 15.25
N THR A 175 11.25 15.25 15.02
CA THR A 175 10.53 14.90 13.79
C THR A 175 11.25 15.43 12.55
N TYR A 176 11.68 16.69 12.55
CA TYR A 176 12.40 17.27 11.42
C TYR A 176 13.75 16.60 11.15
N LYS A 177 14.47 16.13 12.18
CA LYS A 177 15.69 15.33 11.97
C LYS A 177 15.39 14.02 11.26
N ARG A 178 14.37 13.29 11.73
CA ARG A 178 13.94 12.01 11.11
C ARG A 178 13.46 12.21 9.68
N GLU A 179 12.68 13.26 9.44
CA GLU A 179 12.16 13.57 8.11
C GLU A 179 13.28 13.97 7.14
N ARG A 180 14.30 14.67 7.62
CA ARG A 180 15.48 15.00 6.80
C ARG A 180 16.16 13.74 6.28
N GLU A 181 16.36 12.75 7.15
CA GLU A 181 16.97 11.47 6.77
C GLU A 181 16.07 10.70 5.79
N ARG A 182 14.75 10.73 6.00
CA ARG A 182 13.77 10.14 5.07
C ARG A 182 13.89 10.78 3.68
N LEU A 183 13.89 12.10 3.59
CA LEU A 183 13.99 12.84 2.33
C LEU A 183 15.30 12.55 1.58
N ILE A 184 16.43 12.42 2.29
CA ILE A 184 17.71 12.03 1.68
C ILE A 184 17.59 10.63 1.06
N ARG A 185 17.07 9.65 1.81
CA ARG A 185 16.89 8.28 1.31
C ARG A 185 15.93 8.23 0.12
N CYS A 186 14.80 8.92 0.20
CA CYS A 186 13.84 9.02 -0.90
C CYS A 186 14.46 9.69 -2.13
N GLY A 187 15.25 10.76 -1.96
CA GLY A 187 15.94 11.41 -3.08
C GLY A 187 16.95 10.51 -3.77
N GLN A 188 17.66 9.66 -3.03
CA GLN A 188 18.57 8.65 -3.59
C GLN A 188 17.78 7.56 -4.34
N ALA A 189 16.74 7.00 -3.71
CA ALA A 189 15.86 6.00 -4.30
C ALA A 189 15.22 6.50 -5.61
N ALA A 190 14.69 7.73 -5.62
CA ALA A 190 14.07 8.33 -6.80
C ALA A 190 15.04 8.46 -7.98
N ARG A 191 16.33 8.76 -7.72
CA ARG A 191 17.37 8.79 -8.76
C ARG A 191 17.68 7.41 -9.32
N LEU A 192 17.67 6.37 -8.48
CA LEU A 192 17.84 5.00 -8.96
C LEU A 192 16.65 4.57 -9.83
N LEU A 193 15.42 4.91 -9.43
CA LEU A 193 14.23 4.68 -10.24
C LEU A 193 14.31 5.42 -11.59
N GLU A 194 14.70 6.69 -11.58
CA GLU A 194 14.85 7.49 -12.82
C GLU A 194 15.89 6.89 -13.77
N GLN A 195 17.02 6.42 -13.24
CA GLN A 195 18.05 5.72 -14.03
C GLN A 195 17.53 4.40 -14.62
N ALA A 196 16.82 3.60 -13.81
CA ALA A 196 16.26 2.32 -14.27
C ALA A 196 15.16 2.53 -15.33
N LEU A 197 14.33 3.56 -15.19
CA LEU A 197 13.28 3.91 -16.17
C LEU A 197 13.85 4.46 -17.49
N ARG A 198 15.06 5.02 -17.46
CA ARG A 198 15.77 5.47 -18.67
C ARG A 198 16.49 4.32 -19.37
N ALA A 199 16.87 3.27 -18.65
CA ALA A 199 17.50 2.12 -19.26
C ALA A 199 16.51 1.49 -20.26
N PRO A 200 16.95 1.15 -21.48
CA PRO A 200 16.10 0.42 -22.39
C PRO A 200 15.63 -0.84 -21.70
N SER A 201 14.31 -1.07 -21.64
CA SER A 201 13.73 -2.32 -21.15
C SER A 201 14.46 -3.42 -21.89
N CYS A 202 15.25 -4.21 -21.16
CA CYS A 202 16.03 -5.30 -21.73
C CYS A 202 15.02 -6.31 -22.29
N SER A 203 14.62 -6.13 -23.55
CA SER A 203 13.80 -7.08 -24.26
C SER A 203 14.66 -8.32 -24.38
N ALA A 204 14.29 -9.36 -23.65
CA ALA A 204 14.81 -10.70 -23.84
C ALA A 204 14.83 -10.99 -25.36
N ARG A 205 16.03 -11.30 -25.87
CA ARG A 205 16.25 -11.94 -27.17
C ARG A 205 16.60 -13.39 -26.92
#